data_AF-A0A8S0XWY8-F1
#
_entry.id   AF-A0A8S0XWY8-F1
#
_cell.length_a   1.000
_cell.length_b   1.000
_cell.length_c   1.000
_cell.angle_alpha   90.00
_cell.angle_beta   90.00
_cell.angle_gamma   90.00
#
_symmetry.space_group_name_H-M   'P 1'
#
loop_
_entity.id
_entity.type
_entity.pdbx_description
1 polymer ?
#
loop_
_entity_poly.entity_id
_entity_poly.type
_entity_poly.pdbx_seq_one_letter_code
_entity_poly.pdbx_strand_id
1 'polypeptide(L)'
;MRMFGNSTRGLSPKQQHLLYRSCVVPIATYGYRLWYFDGTRNKGAMNQLKRMQQKAALWIMGAFRTSPTGGLEALTGLIPIHLMLKKLVTRTVYHVATLSDTHPIRSMMGEGLLKQAKPHACSMVLNASFSRTPTCQQA
;
A
#
# COMPACT_ATOMS: atom_id res chain seq x y z
N MET A 1 -12.06 27.12 -1.82
CA MET A 1 -13.24 27.00 -0.94
C MET A 1 -13.16 25.67 -0.21
N ARG A 2 -12.96 25.65 1.12
CA ARG A 2 -13.05 24.40 1.93
C ARG A 2 -13.97 24.68 3.10
N MET A 3 -15.18 24.15 2.95
CA MET A 3 -16.30 24.29 3.86
C MET A 3 -15.96 23.60 5.18
N PHE A 4 -16.10 24.30 6.30
CA PHE A 4 -16.15 23.66 7.61
C PHE A 4 -17.23 22.57 7.53
N GLY A 5 -16.88 21.32 7.82
CA GLY A 5 -17.76 20.15 7.74
C GLY A 5 -18.90 20.14 8.76
N ASN A 6 -19.30 21.31 9.25
CA ASN A 6 -20.36 21.53 10.22
C ASN A 6 -21.56 22.27 9.63
N SER A 7 -21.63 22.40 8.29
CA SER A 7 -22.86 22.86 7.64
C SER A 7 -23.85 21.70 7.65
N THR A 8 -25.08 21.98 8.08
CA THR A 8 -26.18 21.10 8.48
C THR A 8 -26.66 20.06 7.45
N ARG A 9 -25.94 19.86 6.34
CA ARG A 9 -26.20 18.90 5.25
C ARG A 9 -24.93 18.11 4.83
N GLY A 10 -23.86 18.15 5.61
CA GLY A 10 -22.57 17.53 5.29
C GLY A 10 -22.41 16.07 5.71
N LEU A 11 -21.46 15.35 5.08
CA LEU A 11 -21.04 14.01 5.50
C LEU A 11 -20.39 14.05 6.88
N SER A 12 -20.72 13.09 7.75
CA SER A 12 -20.06 12.95 9.05
C SER A 12 -18.55 12.69 8.88
N PRO A 13 -17.69 13.13 9.81
CA PRO A 13 -16.24 12.92 9.71
C PRO A 13 -15.87 11.43 9.63
N LYS A 14 -16.67 10.55 10.24
CA LYS A 14 -16.53 9.09 10.12
C LYS A 14 -16.76 8.61 8.68
N GLN A 15 -17.81 9.10 8.01
CA GLN A 15 -18.10 8.75 6.61
C GLN A 15 -17.03 9.32 5.66
N GLN A 16 -16.55 10.53 5.92
CA GLN A 16 -15.44 11.14 5.15
C GLN A 16 -14.16 10.32 5.28
N HIS A 17 -13.85 9.84 6.49
CA HIS A 17 -12.70 8.99 6.73
C HIS A 17 -12.83 7.63 6.02
N LEU A 18 -14.00 7.00 6.07
CA LEU A 18 -14.28 5.75 5.36
C LEU A 18 -14.09 5.93 3.86
N LEU A 19 -14.70 6.96 3.27
CA LEU A 19 -14.61 7.27 1.85
C LEU A 19 -13.17 7.51 1.40
N TYR A 20 -12.39 8.23 2.21
CA TYR A 20 -10.96 8.44 1.93
C TYR A 20 -10.20 7.10 1.87
N ARG A 21 -10.40 6.23 2.87
CA ARG A 21 -9.72 4.93 2.96
C ARG A 21 -10.15 3.96 1.86
N SER A 22 -11.42 3.92 1.50
CA SER A 22 -11.97 2.96 0.53
C SER A 22 -11.78 3.38 -0.93
N CYS A 23 -11.81 4.68 -1.22
CA CYS A 23 -11.82 5.17 -2.60
C CYS A 23 -10.53 5.92 -2.95
N VAL A 24 -10.15 6.91 -2.16
CA VAL A 24 -9.06 7.83 -2.52
C VAL A 24 -7.69 7.15 -2.40
N VAL A 25 -7.45 6.43 -1.30
CA VAL A 25 -6.21 5.68 -1.08
C VAL A 25 -5.93 4.66 -2.19
N PRO A 26 -6.84 3.75 -2.56
CA PRO A 26 -6.58 2.78 -3.63
C PRO A 26 -6.37 3.43 -5.00
N ILE A 27 -7.14 4.47 -5.35
CA ILE A 27 -6.95 5.18 -6.64
C ILE A 27 -5.56 5.81 -6.71
N ALA A 28 -5.15 6.52 -5.65
CA ALA A 28 -3.84 7.18 -5.63
C ALA A 28 -2.68 6.18 -5.55
N THR A 29 -2.88 5.06 -4.86
CA THR A 29 -1.86 4.04 -4.70
C THR A 29 -1.78 3.11 -5.89
N TYR A 30 -2.80 2.97 -6.76
CA TYR A 30 -2.79 2.04 -7.89
C TYR A 30 -1.52 2.16 -8.76
N GLY A 31 -1.09 3.40 -9.03
CA GLY A 31 0.09 3.68 -9.85
C GLY A 31 1.45 3.43 -9.18
N TYR A 32 1.51 3.10 -7.88
CA TYR A 32 2.79 2.96 -7.17
C TYR A 32 3.77 2.00 -7.84
N ARG A 33 3.25 0.93 -8.45
CA ARG A 33 4.04 -0.12 -9.09
C ARG A 33 4.77 0.35 -10.35
N LEU A 34 4.39 1.49 -10.92
CA LEU A 34 5.01 2.08 -12.12
C LEU A 34 6.17 3.03 -11.81
N TRP A 35 6.24 3.60 -10.61
CA TRP A 35 7.21 4.66 -10.31
C TRP A 35 7.95 4.46 -8.98
N TYR A 36 7.57 3.48 -8.19
CA TYR A 36 8.23 3.12 -6.93
C TYR A 36 9.19 1.94 -7.19
N PHE A 37 10.39 2.26 -7.69
CA PHE A 37 11.48 1.31 -7.89
C PHE A 37 12.70 1.70 -7.05
N ASP A 38 13.50 0.71 -6.65
CA ASP A 38 14.65 0.88 -5.75
C ASP A 38 15.77 1.76 -6.33
N GLY A 39 15.77 1.98 -7.66
CA GLY A 39 16.79 2.77 -8.37
C GLY A 39 16.44 4.23 -8.67
N THR A 40 15.17 4.65 -8.56
CA THR A 40 14.74 6.02 -8.90
C THR A 40 13.82 6.59 -7.84
N ARG A 41 14.39 7.37 -6.92
CA ARG A 41 13.62 8.05 -5.87
C ARG A 41 12.85 9.24 -6.44
N ASN A 42 11.64 8.96 -6.93
CA ASN A 42 10.71 9.97 -7.45
C ASN A 42 10.17 10.87 -6.32
N LYS A 43 10.98 11.85 -5.90
CA LYS A 43 10.64 12.85 -4.86
C LYS A 43 9.35 13.61 -5.20
N GLY A 44 9.09 13.87 -6.48
CA GLY A 44 7.88 14.55 -6.95
C GLY A 44 6.59 13.80 -6.62
N ALA A 45 6.51 12.52 -7.01
CA ALA A 45 5.34 11.67 -6.74
C ALA A 45 5.10 11.50 -5.22
N MET A 46 6.17 11.31 -4.44
CA MET A 46 6.10 11.28 -2.97
C MET A 46 5.48 12.56 -2.39
N ASN A 47 5.93 13.73 -2.87
CA ASN A 47 5.45 15.02 -2.39
C ASN A 47 3.98 15.26 -2.79
N GLN A 48 3.58 14.83 -3.99
CA GLN A 48 2.18 14.91 -4.44
C GLN A 48 1.27 14.05 -3.58
N LEU A 49 1.67 12.80 -3.31
CA LEU A 49 0.92 11.92 -2.41
C LEU A 49 0.82 12.56 -1.02
N LYS A 50 1.94 13.02 -0.44
CA LYS A 50 1.95 13.64 0.90
C LYS A 50 1.01 14.85 0.99
N ARG A 51 1.02 15.70 -0.03
CA ARG A 51 0.09 16.85 -0.12
C ARG A 51 -1.37 16.41 -0.19
N MET A 52 -1.66 15.31 -0.88
CA MET A 52 -3.01 14.75 -1.00
C MET A 52 -3.50 14.16 0.33
N GLN A 53 -2.67 13.40 1.06
CA GLN A 53 -3.02 12.92 2.41
C GLN A 53 -3.20 14.07 3.41
N GLN A 54 -2.31 15.06 3.42
CA GLN A 54 -2.48 16.23 4.30
C GLN A 54 -3.78 16.98 4.00
N LYS A 55 -4.10 17.15 2.71
CA LYS A 55 -5.36 17.76 2.28
C LYS A 55 -6.57 16.95 2.72
N ALA A 56 -6.49 15.63 2.73
CA ALA A 56 -7.57 14.77 3.20
C ALA A 56 -7.71 14.80 4.73
N ALA A 57 -6.59 14.74 5.46
CA ALA A 57 -6.60 14.81 6.92
C ALA A 57 -7.15 16.14 7.44
N LEU A 58 -6.79 17.27 6.79
CA LEU A 58 -7.39 18.58 7.07
C LEU A 58 -8.90 18.62 6.79
N TRP A 59 -9.36 17.89 5.77
CA TRP A 59 -10.77 17.83 5.42
C TRP A 59 -11.57 17.00 6.43
N ILE A 60 -11.05 15.83 6.82
CA ILE A 60 -11.68 14.91 7.78
C ILE A 60 -11.74 15.53 9.19
N MET A 61 -10.65 16.14 9.66
CA MET A 61 -10.59 16.75 10.98
C MET A 61 -11.21 18.15 11.04
N GLY A 62 -11.40 18.81 9.90
CA GLY A 62 -11.80 20.23 9.86
C GLY A 62 -10.77 21.17 10.50
N ALA A 63 -9.49 20.78 10.55
CA ALA A 63 -8.43 21.51 11.25
C ALA A 63 -7.90 22.71 10.44
N PHE A 64 -7.20 23.63 11.13
CA PHE A 64 -6.58 24.79 10.49
C PHE A 64 -5.50 24.41 9.48
N ARG A 65 -5.33 25.23 8.44
CA ARG A 65 -4.34 25.00 7.36
C ARG A 65 -2.90 24.88 7.86
N THR A 66 -2.58 25.53 8.98
CA THR A 66 -1.25 25.54 9.62
C THR A 66 -0.98 24.32 10.50
N SER A 67 -1.95 23.42 10.65
CA SER A 67 -1.79 22.24 11.50
C SER A 67 -0.68 21.31 10.99
N PRO A 68 0.18 20.79 11.88
CA PRO A 68 1.30 19.93 11.49
C PRO A 68 0.79 18.61 10.88
N THR A 69 1.38 18.19 9.76
CA THR A 69 0.95 16.98 9.01
C THR A 69 0.99 15.71 9.86
N GLY A 70 2.08 15.48 10.60
CA GLY A 70 2.23 14.27 11.42
C GLY A 70 1.22 14.20 12.56
N GLY A 71 0.86 15.34 13.15
CA GLY A 71 -0.19 15.42 14.16
C GLY A 71 -1.57 15.06 13.60
N LEU A 72 -1.90 15.55 12.41
CA LEU A 72 -3.16 15.22 11.74
C LEU A 72 -3.26 13.74 11.37
N GLU A 73 -2.17 13.14 10.88
CA GLU A 73 -2.13 11.71 10.56
C GLU A 73 -2.39 10.86 11.83
N ALA A 74 -1.77 11.22 12.95
CA ALA A 74 -1.99 10.56 14.23
C ALA A 74 -3.44 10.73 14.74
N LEU A 75 -3.99 11.94 14.68
CA LEU A 75 -5.36 12.24 15.14
C LEU A 75 -6.44 11.56 14.28
N THR A 76 -6.20 11.43 12.97
CA THR A 76 -7.11 10.73 12.06
C THR A 76 -6.94 9.21 12.08
N GLY A 77 -5.86 8.70 12.68
CA GLY A 77 -5.51 7.29 12.62
C GLY A 77 -5.07 6.83 11.22
N LEU A 78 -4.57 7.76 10.39
CA LEU A 78 -4.07 7.47 9.06
C LEU A 78 -2.59 7.06 9.12
N ILE A 79 -2.25 5.99 8.40
CA ILE A 79 -0.84 5.57 8.25
C ILE A 79 -0.14 6.58 7.34
N PRO A 80 1.05 7.10 7.71
CA PRO A 80 1.85 7.94 6.83
C PRO A 80 2.12 7.28 5.47
N ILE A 81 1.95 8.01 4.37
CA ILE A 81 2.08 7.47 2.98
C ILE A 81 3.32 6.62 2.75
N HIS A 82 4.47 7.05 3.28
CA HIS A 82 5.73 6.35 3.05
C HIS A 82 5.72 4.94 3.66
N LEU A 83 5.11 4.78 4.84
CA LEU A 83 4.92 3.47 5.47
C LEU A 83 3.87 2.65 4.74
N MET A 84 2.80 3.30 4.27
CA MET A 84 1.76 2.63 3.48
C MET A 84 2.31 2.04 2.19
N LEU A 85 3.14 2.77 1.46
CA LEU A 85 3.79 2.28 0.23
C LEU A 85 4.75 1.14 0.51
N LYS A 86 5.58 1.25 1.56
CA LYS A 86 6.45 0.14 1.99
C LYS A 86 5.64 -1.12 2.28
N LYS A 87 4.51 -0.99 2.99
CA LYS A 87 3.59 -2.11 3.27
C LYS A 87 3.02 -2.72 2.00
N LEU A 88 2.60 -1.90 1.02
CA LEU A 88 2.07 -2.39 -0.25
C LEU A 88 3.12 -3.15 -1.06
N VAL A 89 4.33 -2.59 -1.16
CA VAL A 89 5.45 -3.25 -1.86
C VAL A 89 5.79 -4.57 -1.21
N THR A 90 5.98 -4.59 0.11
CA THR A 90 6.24 -5.83 0.86
C THR A 90 5.13 -6.86 0.63
N ARG A 91 3.85 -6.44 0.65
CA ARG A 91 2.72 -7.34 0.35
C ARG A 91 2.79 -7.90 -1.08
N THR A 92 3.14 -7.09 -2.08
CA THR A 92 3.30 -7.58 -3.45
C THR A 92 4.46 -8.56 -3.60
N VAL A 93 5.58 -8.31 -2.92
CA VAL A 93 6.71 -9.25 -2.92
C VAL A 93 6.27 -10.59 -2.33
N TYR A 94 5.55 -10.58 -1.22
CA TYR A 94 5.01 -11.83 -0.64
C TYR A 94 4.04 -12.54 -1.59
N HIS A 95 3.12 -11.82 -2.24
CA HIS A 95 2.21 -12.42 -3.22
C HIS A 95 2.97 -13.10 -4.36
N VAL A 96 4.01 -12.45 -4.90
CA VAL A 96 4.83 -13.04 -5.98
C VAL A 96 5.69 -14.19 -5.45
N ALA A 97 6.18 -14.12 -4.22
CA ALA A 97 6.95 -15.19 -3.60
C ALA A 97 6.11 -16.44 -3.31
N THR A 98 4.82 -16.29 -3.01
CA THR A 98 3.89 -17.42 -2.80
C THR A 98 3.42 -18.09 -4.09
N LEU A 99 3.68 -17.48 -5.25
CA LEU A 99 3.32 -18.05 -6.55
C LEU A 99 4.24 -19.24 -6.89
N SER A 100 3.68 -20.22 -7.62
CA SER A 100 4.44 -21.35 -8.17
C SER A 100 5.67 -20.86 -8.94
N ASP A 101 6.77 -21.63 -8.87
CA ASP A 101 8.00 -21.36 -9.63
C ASP A 101 7.74 -21.29 -11.15
N THR A 102 6.66 -21.93 -11.63
CA THR A 102 6.27 -21.97 -13.06
C THR A 102 5.48 -20.75 -13.55
N HIS A 103 5.14 -19.78 -12.68
CA HIS A 103 4.30 -18.66 -13.07
C HIS A 103 5.09 -17.59 -13.86
N PRO A 104 4.62 -17.11 -15.04
CA PRO A 104 5.37 -16.15 -15.87
C PRO A 104 5.66 -14.82 -15.18
N ILE A 105 4.75 -14.34 -14.32
CA ILE A 105 5.00 -13.14 -13.49
C ILE A 105 6.23 -13.30 -12.57
N ARG A 106 6.54 -14.53 -12.12
CA ARG A 106 7.70 -14.78 -11.27
C ARG A 106 8.99 -14.77 -12.06
N SER A 107 9.01 -15.35 -13.27
CA SER A 107 10.19 -15.29 -14.15
C SER A 107 10.46 -13.86 -14.68
N MET A 108 9.43 -13.04 -14.82
CA MET A 108 9.57 -11.61 -15.18
C MET A 108 10.10 -10.73 -14.03
N MET A 109 9.90 -11.15 -12.77
CA MET A 109 10.33 -10.39 -11.61
C MET A 109 11.75 -10.81 -11.21
N GLY A 110 12.68 -9.85 -11.13
CA GLY A 110 14.07 -10.17 -10.78
C GLY A 110 14.21 -10.81 -9.39
N GLU A 111 15.06 -11.84 -9.30
CA GLU A 111 15.40 -12.59 -8.08
C GLU A 111 15.76 -11.70 -6.87
N GLY A 112 16.28 -10.49 -7.12
CA GLY A 112 16.66 -9.53 -6.08
C GLY A 112 15.48 -9.05 -5.21
N LEU A 113 14.27 -8.91 -5.78
CA LEU A 113 13.08 -8.53 -5.02
C LEU A 113 12.57 -9.68 -4.15
N LEU A 114 12.69 -10.92 -4.62
CA LEU A 114 12.21 -12.12 -3.91
C LEU A 114 13.06 -12.43 -2.67
N LYS A 115 14.37 -12.17 -2.73
CA LYS A 115 15.29 -12.35 -1.59
C LYS A 115 14.96 -11.49 -0.36
N GLN A 116 14.21 -10.39 -0.55
CA GLN A 116 13.79 -9.52 0.55
C GLN A 116 12.59 -10.08 1.33
N ALA A 117 11.81 -10.99 0.75
CA ALA A 117 10.75 -11.68 1.46
C ALA A 117 11.34 -12.80 2.33
N LYS A 118 11.40 -12.56 3.64
CA LYS A 118 11.61 -13.61 4.64
C LYS A 118 10.25 -13.96 5.23
N PRO A 119 9.46 -14.86 4.59
CA PRO A 119 8.20 -15.29 5.16
C PRO A 119 8.42 -15.94 6.53
N HIS A 120 7.46 -15.76 7.42
CA HIS A 120 7.46 -16.46 8.70
C HIS A 120 7.37 -17.97 8.44
N ALA A 121 8.04 -18.80 9.25
CA ALA A 121 8.09 -20.24 9.03
C ALA A 121 6.69 -20.88 8.86
N CYS A 122 5.69 -20.35 9.59
CA CYS A 122 4.31 -20.83 9.54
C CYS A 122 3.52 -20.41 8.27
N SER A 123 3.94 -19.38 7.51
CA SER A 123 3.16 -18.90 6.35
C SER A 123 3.41 -19.68 5.06
N MET A 124 4.49 -20.47 4.97
CA MET A 124 4.80 -21.29 3.78
C MET A 124 4.29 -22.74 3.86
N VAL A 125 3.89 -23.21 5.05
CA VAL A 125 3.48 -24.61 5.27
C VAL A 125 2.22 -24.98 4.47
N LEU A 126 1.40 -24.00 4.06
CA LEU A 126 0.18 -24.25 3.29
C LEU A 126 0.42 -24.56 1.80
N ASN A 127 1.55 -24.15 1.21
CA ASN A 127 1.82 -24.34 -0.22
C ASN A 127 2.80 -25.48 -0.53
N ALA A 128 3.54 -25.99 0.47
CA ALA A 128 4.48 -27.10 0.30
C ALA A 128 3.80 -28.46 0.00
N SER A 129 2.48 -28.53 0.12
CA SER A 129 1.71 -29.76 -0.11
C SER A 129 1.41 -30.04 -1.59
N PHE A 130 1.64 -29.10 -2.51
CA PHE A 130 1.24 -29.22 -3.92
C PHE A 130 2.38 -29.57 -4.89
N SER A 131 3.65 -29.56 -4.46
CA SER A 131 4.80 -29.87 -5.33
C SER A 131 5.46 -31.23 -5.05
N ARG A 132 4.68 -32.25 -4.68
CA ARG A 132 5.10 -33.66 -4.84
C ARG A 132 4.47 -34.24 -6.10
N THR A 133 4.94 -33.82 -7.27
CA THR A 133 4.88 -34.71 -8.44
C THR A 133 5.99 -35.74 -8.25
N PRO A 134 5.68 -37.04 -8.11
CA PRO A 134 6.72 -38.05 -8.14
C PRO A 134 7.33 -38.03 -9.55
N THR A 135 8.61 -37.69 -9.64
CA THR A 135 9.44 -38.05 -10.78
C THR A 135 9.47 -39.58 -10.86
N CYS A 136 8.61 -40.18 -11.69
CA CYS A 136 8.86 -41.53 -12.19
C CYS A 136 10.01 -41.44 -13.20
N GLN A 137 11.21 -41.71 -12.69
CA GLN A 137 12.32 -42.28 -13.46
C GLN A 137 11.93 -43.68 -13.99
N GLN A 138 12.63 -44.10 -15.05
CA GLN A 138 12.70 -45.44 -15.70
C GLN A 138 11.73 -45.60 -16.88
N ALA A 139 12.13 -46.00 -18.09
CA ALA A 139 13.40 -46.50 -18.63
C ALA A 139 13.46 -46.20 -20.14
#